data_AF-A0A9E2QCM9-F1
#
_entry.id   AF-A0A9E2QCM9-F1
#
_cell.length_a   1.000
_cell.length_b   1.000
_cell.length_c   1.000
_cell.angle_alpha   90.00
_cell.angle_beta   90.00
_cell.angle_gamma   90.00
#
_symmetry.space_group_name_H-M   'P 1'
#
loop_
_entity.id
_entity.type
_entity.pdbx_description
1 polymer ?
#
loop_
_entity_poly.entity_id
_entity_poly.type
_entity_poly.pdbx_seq_one_letter_code
_entity_poly.pdbx_strand_id
1 'polypeptide(L)'
;FDPYLCIQNPGAGDAEVKVTYMLGDGTTREETLTVAASSRSTVVVKQTLGEGDDPAHDFSCLVETTNDTGIIVERPMYFNYKGEWTGGHDVVGY
;
A
#
# COMPACT_ATOMS: atom_id res chain seq x y z
N PHE A 1 10.23 0.74 -10.52
CA PHE A 1 9.78 1.24 -9.20
C PHE A 1 9.02 0.12 -8.53
N ASP A 2 9.24 -0.14 -7.24
CA ASP A 2 8.54 -1.19 -6.48
C ASP A 2 7.67 -0.54 -5.40
N PRO A 3 6.35 -0.45 -5.59
CA PRO A 3 5.45 0.09 -4.58
C PRO A 3 5.18 -0.92 -3.47
N TYR A 4 5.39 -0.46 -2.24
CA TYR A 4 5.00 -1.16 -1.03
C TYR A 4 4.07 -0.27 -0.20
N LEU A 5 3.11 -0.90 0.48
CA LEU A 5 2.32 -0.26 1.54
C LEU A 5 2.65 -0.94 2.86
N CYS A 6 3.14 -0.17 3.81
CA CYS A 6 3.49 -0.65 5.13
C CYS A 6 2.42 -0.20 6.11
N ILE A 7 1.74 -1.17 6.72
CA ILE A 7 0.57 -0.93 7.55
C ILE A 7 0.88 -1.40 8.96
N GLN A 8 0.99 -0.45 9.89
CA GLN A 8 1.21 -0.72 11.30
C GLN A 8 -0.13 -0.67 12.05
N ASN A 9 -0.42 -1.73 12.79
CA ASN A 9 -1.48 -1.78 13.79
C ASN A 9 -0.84 -1.68 15.19
N PRO A 10 -0.89 -0.51 15.86
CA PRO A 10 -0.41 -0.38 17.24
C PRO A 10 -1.45 -0.83 18.28
N GLY A 11 -2.67 -1.15 17.84
CA GLY A 11 -3.79 -1.52 18.71
C GLY A 11 -3.66 -2.92 19.31
N ALA A 12 -4.54 -3.19 20.27
CA ALA A 12 -4.63 -4.49 20.95
C ALA A 12 -5.58 -5.48 20.27
N GLY A 13 -6.33 -5.05 19.25
CA GLY A 13 -7.19 -5.90 18.41
C GLY A 13 -6.67 -5.96 16.98
N ASP A 14 -7.10 -6.98 16.23
CA ASP A 14 -6.76 -7.12 14.82
C ASP A 14 -7.42 -5.99 14.01
N ALA A 15 -6.68 -5.42 13.05
CA ALA A 15 -7.21 -4.43 12.12
C ALA A 15 -7.61 -5.13 10.82
N GLU A 16 -8.88 -4.99 10.43
CA GLU A 16 -9.35 -5.41 9.12
C GLU A 16 -9.15 -4.26 8.15
N VAL A 17 -8.21 -4.41 7.23
CA VAL A 17 -7.78 -3.34 6.32
C VAL A 17 -8.26 -3.64 4.92
N LYS A 18 -8.81 -2.62 4.27
CA LYS A 18 -9.15 -2.61 2.85
C LYS A 18 -8.27 -1.58 2.15
N VAL A 19 -7.63 -2.03 1.08
CA VAL A 19 -6.87 -1.19 0.16
C VAL A 19 -7.66 -1.09 -1.14
N THR A 20 -8.04 0.12 -1.52
CA THR A 20 -8.69 0.40 -2.81
C THR A 20 -7.69 1.15 -3.70
N TYR A 21 -7.28 0.50 -4.78
CA TYR A 21 -6.45 1.08 -5.83
C TYR A 21 -7.35 1.74 -6.88
N MET A 22 -7.08 3.00 -7.20
CA MET A 22 -7.72 3.76 -8.28
C MET A 22 -6.73 3.86 -9.44
N LEU A 23 -7.08 3.26 -10.57
CA LEU A 23 -6.18 3.08 -11.72
C LEU A 23 -6.36 4.22 -12.74
N GLY A 24 -5.30 4.48 -13.52
CA GLY A 24 -5.28 5.51 -14.56
C GLY A 24 -6.24 5.25 -15.73
N ASP A 25 -6.71 4.01 -15.89
CA ASP A 25 -7.77 3.65 -16.84
C ASP A 25 -9.20 3.94 -16.33
N GLY A 26 -9.33 4.48 -15.11
CA GLY A 26 -10.60 4.82 -14.46
C GLY A 26 -11.27 3.66 -13.72
N THR A 27 -10.66 2.47 -13.70
CA THR A 27 -11.14 1.32 -12.93
C THR A 27 -10.56 1.29 -11.53
N THR A 28 -11.10 0.43 -10.67
CA THR A 28 -10.59 0.20 -9.32
C THR A 28 -10.27 -1.27 -9.09
N ARG A 29 -9.33 -1.52 -8.18
CA ARG A 29 -9.00 -2.85 -7.65
C ARG A 29 -9.01 -2.79 -6.14
N GLU A 30 -9.45 -3.86 -5.50
CA GLU A 30 -9.53 -3.93 -4.04
C GLU A 30 -8.76 -5.15 -3.54
N GLU A 31 -8.13 -4.96 -2.38
CA GLU A 31 -7.41 -5.99 -1.64
C GLU A 31 -7.75 -5.83 -0.15
N THR A 32 -8.05 -6.93 0.52
CA THR A 32 -8.29 -6.94 1.96
C THR A 32 -7.25 -7.78 2.68
N LEU A 33 -6.85 -7.33 3.86
CA LEU A 33 -5.93 -8.04 4.72
C LEU A 33 -6.23 -7.79 6.19
N THR A 34 -5.87 -8.75 7.03
CA THR A 34 -5.89 -8.59 8.48
C THR A 34 -4.47 -8.25 8.95
N VAL A 35 -4.32 -7.15 9.68
CA VAL A 35 -3.09 -6.81 10.40
C VAL A 35 -3.31 -7.12 11.87
N ALA A 36 -2.66 -8.17 12.36
CA ALA A 36 -2.84 -8.63 13.73
C ALA A 36 -2.52 -7.53 14.76
N ALA A 37 -3.07 -7.65 15.97
CA ALA A 37 -2.77 -6.74 17.06
C ALA A 37 -1.26 -6.52 17.26
N SER A 38 -0.86 -5.27 17.52
CA SER A 38 0.52 -4.87 17.82
C SER A 38 1.55 -5.36 16.79
N SER A 39 1.17 -5.38 15.51
CA SER A 39 1.98 -5.91 14.41
C SER A 39 1.98 -5.01 13.18
N ARG A 40 2.85 -5.36 12.22
CA ARG A 40 2.97 -4.67 10.93
C ARG A 40 2.85 -5.67 9.80
N SER A 41 2.13 -5.28 8.77
CA SER A 41 2.05 -5.99 7.49
C SER A 41 2.62 -5.13 6.37
N THR A 42 3.19 -5.77 5.36
CA THR A 42 3.67 -5.10 4.14
C THR A 42 2.93 -5.68 2.94
N VAL A 43 2.20 -4.84 2.23
CA VAL A 43 1.53 -5.18 0.97
C VAL A 43 2.49 -4.87 -0.17
N VAL A 44 2.70 -5.84 -1.05
CA VAL A 44 3.48 -5.69 -2.28
C VAL A 44 2.49 -5.41 -3.41
N VAL A 45 2.33 -4.14 -3.79
CA VAL A 45 1.24 -3.73 -4.70
C VAL A 45 1.27 -4.47 -6.04
N LYS A 46 2.48 -4.82 -6.51
CA LYS A 46 2.69 -5.60 -7.73
C LYS A 46 2.05 -7.00 -7.70
N GLN A 47 1.86 -7.59 -6.51
CA GLN A 47 1.14 -8.86 -6.40
C GLN A 47 -0.34 -8.72 -6.75
N THR A 48 -0.90 -7.52 -6.58
CA THR A 48 -2.31 -7.23 -6.85
C THR A 48 -2.53 -6.61 -8.22
N LEU A 49 -1.70 -5.64 -8.62
CA LEU A 49 -1.88 -4.90 -9.88
C LEU A 49 -1.04 -5.44 -11.05
N GLY A 50 -0.02 -6.26 -10.81
CA GLY A 50 0.93 -6.67 -11.83
C GLY A 50 1.98 -5.59 -12.14
N GLU A 51 2.61 -5.71 -13.30
CA GLU A 51 3.63 -4.78 -13.80
C GLU A 51 3.36 -4.44 -15.27
N GLY A 52 3.44 -3.16 -15.62
CA GLY A 52 3.23 -2.64 -16.98
C GLY A 52 3.54 -1.16 -17.07
N ASP A 53 3.74 -0.68 -18.30
CA ASP A 53 3.88 0.74 -18.63
C ASP A 53 2.62 1.20 -19.38
N ASP A 54 1.49 1.15 -18.68
CA ASP A 54 0.16 1.44 -19.20
C ASP A 54 -0.76 2.00 -18.10
N PRO A 55 -1.89 2.63 -18.46
CA PRO A 55 -2.77 3.27 -17.48
C PRO A 55 -3.37 2.34 -16.42
N ALA A 56 -3.39 1.02 -16.61
CA ALA A 56 -3.86 0.09 -15.58
C ALA A 56 -2.82 -0.13 -14.46
N HIS A 57 -1.58 0.33 -14.66
CA HIS A 57 -0.49 0.23 -13.69
C HIS A 57 -0.08 1.59 -13.10
N ASP A 58 -0.63 2.70 -13.62
CA ASP A 58 -0.65 3.98 -12.94
C ASP A 58 -1.76 3.97 -11.88
N PHE A 59 -1.42 4.22 -10.61
CA PHE A 59 -2.42 4.14 -9.54
C PHE A 59 -2.22 5.14 -8.40
N SER A 60 -3.34 5.41 -7.72
CA SER A 60 -3.37 5.92 -6.35
C SER A 60 -4.10 4.90 -5.46
N CYS A 61 -3.99 5.02 -4.14
CA CYS A 61 -4.65 4.08 -3.22
C CYS A 61 -5.27 4.79 -2.03
N LEU A 62 -6.41 4.27 -1.58
CA LEU A 62 -7.04 4.56 -0.29
C LEU A 62 -6.85 3.33 0.60
N VAL A 63 -6.42 3.55 1.84
CA VAL A 63 -6.29 2.49 2.84
C VAL A 63 -7.17 2.83 4.02
N GLU A 64 -8.10 1.96 4.35
CA GLU A 64 -9.10 2.17 5.40
C GLU A 64 -9.29 0.89 6.22
N THR A 65 -9.72 1.03 7.47
CA THR A 65 -10.14 -0.12 8.28
C THR A 65 -11.64 -0.30 8.23
N THR A 66 -12.10 -1.55 8.12
CA THR A 66 -13.53 -1.90 8.14
C THR A 66 -14.07 -2.15 9.54
N ASN A 67 -13.20 -2.21 10.55
CA ASN A 67 -13.53 -2.51 11.93
C ASN A 67 -13.13 -1.39 12.92
N ASP A 68 -13.01 -0.15 12.43
CA ASP A 68 -12.73 1.06 13.22
C ASP A 68 -11.42 1.03 14.04
N THR A 69 -10.47 0.17 13.68
CA THR A 69 -9.16 0.10 14.34
C THR A 69 -8.21 1.16 13.77
N GLY A 70 -7.60 1.97 14.64
CA GLY A 70 -6.59 2.94 14.18
C GLY A 70 -5.33 2.25 13.64
N ILE A 71 -4.96 2.56 12.41
CA ILE A 71 -3.74 2.09 11.74
C ILE A 71 -2.86 3.26 11.32
N ILE A 72 -1.56 3.00 11.12
CA ILE A 72 -0.64 3.91 10.46
C ILE A 72 -0.24 3.29 9.13
N VAL A 73 -0.30 4.07 8.05
CA VAL A 73 0.04 3.61 6.71
C VAL A 73 1.16 4.46 6.14
N GLU A 74 2.20 3.79 5.68
CA GLU A 74 3.35 4.38 5.00
C GLU A 74 3.42 3.83 3.58
N ARG A 75 3.66 4.69 2.59
CA ARG A 75 3.91 4.28 1.20
C ARG A 75 5.37 4.56 0.82
N PRO A 76 6.32 3.70 1.23
CA PRO A 76 7.70 3.87 0.81
C PRO A 76 7.81 3.56 -0.68
N MET A 77 8.09 4.60 -1.45
CA MET A 77 8.47 4.48 -2.83
C MET A 77 10.00 4.38 -2.93
N TYR A 78 10.56 3.16 -3.00
CA TYR A 78 11.96 2.92 -3.36
C TYR A 78 12.18 3.04 -4.88
N PHE A 79 12.96 4.04 -5.32
CA PHE A 79 13.46 4.11 -6.69
C PHE A 79 14.92 3.62 -6.73
N ASN A 80 15.19 2.58 -7.50
CA ASN A 80 16.54 2.23 -7.93
C ASN A 80 16.68 2.62 -9.40
N TYR A 81 17.27 3.79 -9.66
CA TYR A 81 17.52 4.25 -11.02
C TYR A 81 18.91 3.74 -11.46
N LYS A 82 18.92 2.71 -12.32
CA LYS A 82 20.10 2.18 -13.03
C LYS A 82 21.27 1.71 -12.13
N GLY A 83 21.02 1.32 -10.88
CA GLY A 83 22.05 0.74 -10.01
C GLY A 83 23.11 1.72 -9.50
N GLU A 84 22.94 3.02 -9.70
CA GLU A 84 23.89 4.04 -9.25
C GLU A 84 23.35 4.96 -8.15
N TRP A 85 22.04 5.26 -8.09
CA TRP A 85 21.44 6.14 -7.08
C TRP A 85 20.27 5.47 -6.36
N THR A 86 20.44 5.24 -5.05
CA THR A 86 19.40 4.80 -4.12
C THR A 86 18.69 6.01 -3.50
N GLY A 87 17.37 6.08 -3.62
CA GLY A 87 16.56 7.02 -2.85
C GLY A 87 15.15 6.49 -2.57
N GLY A 88 14.51 7.07 -1.56
CA GLY A 88 13.16 6.69 -1.12
C GLY A 88 12.31 7.94 -0.95
N HIS A 89 11.04 7.86 -1.36
CA HIS A 89 10.03 8.84 -1.03
C HIS A 89 9.07 8.21 -0.03
N ASP A 90 8.95 8.82 1.14
CA ASP A 90 8.11 8.36 2.24
C ASP A 90 6.95 9.35 2.43
N VAL A 91 5.73 8.83 2.50
CA VAL A 91 4.50 9.58 2.78
C VAL A 91 3.67 8.75 3.74
N VAL A 92 3.31 9.37 4.87
CA VAL A 92 2.31 8.84 5.80
C VAL A 92 0.92 9.22 5.28
N GLY A 93 0.08 8.22 5.02
CA GLY A 93 -1.35 8.43 4.74
C GLY A 93 -2.11 8.63 6.04
N TYR A 94 -3.02 9.61 6.07
CA TYR A 94 -4.02 9.81 7.13
C TYR A 94 -5.32 9.12 6.74
#